data_AF-A0A2L1S4M7-F1
#
_entry.id   AF-A0A2L1S4M7-F1
#
_cell.length_a   1.000
_cell.length_b   1.000
_cell.length_c   1.000
_cell.angle_alpha   90.00
_cell.angle_beta   90.00
_cell.angle_gamma   90.00
#
_symmetry.space_group_name_H-M   'P 1'
#
loop_
_entity.id
_entity.type
_entity.pdbx_description
1 polymer ?
#
loop_
_entity_poly.entity_id
_entity_poly.type
_entity_poly.pdbx_seq_one_letter_code
_entity_poly.pdbx_strand_id
1 'polypeptide(L)'
;MTKMKKTLLASVAVISLGLSLPAMAQDAGVVDAEAGATIGATGGAAGGATLGFLAGGPIGAVVGGFAGAVIGAEAGIETSTIEYAGTNPVEPVVIEGSLDVGTTVPAGVTIYPVEGDPDHGYFYANGRVWIVDLNTNTLVQSPGYVVNQSAADFAIANPVEPVNAEGDVVVGYVLPDTATITPVPEDPYYGYVYVDGRPALVDSSSRTIVWIQ
;
A
#
# COMPACT_ATOMS: atom_id res chain seq x y z
N MET A 1 34.96 49.02 30.56
CA MET A 1 33.84 48.21 30.00
C MET A 1 34.41 47.57 28.74
N THR A 2 34.66 46.25 28.69
CA THR A 2 33.65 45.20 28.52
C THR A 2 34.16 43.85 29.03
N LYS A 3 33.18 43.03 29.47
CA LYS A 3 33.22 41.70 30.06
C LYS A 3 34.08 40.65 29.31
N MET A 4 34.89 39.88 30.06
CA MET A 4 34.72 38.44 30.37
C MET A 4 33.87 37.59 29.39
N LYS A 5 34.20 36.35 28.97
CA LYS A 5 34.71 35.18 29.72
C LYS A 5 34.71 33.95 28.77
N LYS A 6 35.65 33.01 28.98
CA LYS A 6 35.48 31.52 29.02
C LYS A 6 34.98 30.80 27.75
N THR A 7 35.30 29.56 27.42
CA THR A 7 36.15 28.45 27.90
C THR A 7 36.13 27.40 26.77
N LEU A 8 37.15 26.55 26.71
CA LEU A 8 37.20 25.34 25.88
C LEU A 8 35.89 24.55 25.87
N LEU A 9 35.58 23.90 24.74
CA LEU A 9 35.29 22.46 24.71
C LEU A 9 35.43 21.93 23.27
N ALA A 10 36.42 21.06 23.05
CA ALA A 10 36.51 20.21 21.87
C ALA A 10 35.53 19.04 22.06
N SER A 11 34.46 19.01 21.28
CA SER A 11 33.53 17.88 21.25
C SER A 11 34.14 16.77 20.39
N VAL A 12 34.59 15.71 21.06
CA VAL A 12 34.96 14.43 20.47
C VAL A 12 33.73 13.79 19.84
N ALA A 13 33.79 13.52 18.53
CA ALA A 13 32.84 12.68 17.83
C ALA A 13 33.19 11.21 18.11
N VAL A 14 32.39 10.52 18.92
CA VAL A 14 32.40 9.05 19.02
C VAL A 14 31.32 8.53 18.09
N ILE A 15 31.72 8.13 16.88
CA ILE A 15 30.90 7.30 16.00
C ILE A 15 31.11 5.86 16.47
N SER A 16 30.27 5.38 17.39
CA SER A 16 30.17 3.96 17.68
C SER A 16 29.28 3.32 16.63
N LEU A 17 29.89 2.81 15.57
CA LEU A 17 29.26 1.91 14.59
C LEU A 17 28.99 0.57 15.29
N GLY A 18 27.80 0.42 15.86
CA GLY A 18 27.31 -0.86 16.36
C GLY A 18 26.84 -1.73 15.20
N LEU A 19 27.69 -2.63 14.71
CA LEU A 19 27.28 -3.72 13.82
C LEU A 19 26.57 -4.79 14.66
N SER A 20 25.27 -4.66 14.88
CA SER A 20 24.43 -5.76 15.36
C SER A 20 23.96 -6.57 14.15
N LEU A 21 24.53 -7.76 13.98
CA LEU A 21 24.02 -8.78 13.06
C LEU A 21 22.64 -9.25 13.55
N PRO A 22 21.64 -9.46 12.67
CA PRO A 22 20.39 -10.06 13.09
C PRO A 22 20.61 -11.54 13.38
N ALA A 23 20.40 -11.94 14.63
CA ALA A 23 20.24 -13.33 15.00
C ALA A 23 18.83 -13.76 14.58
N MET A 24 18.72 -14.61 13.55
CA MET A 24 17.47 -15.22 13.15
C MET A 24 17.06 -16.24 14.21
N ALA A 25 16.08 -15.87 15.04
CA ALA A 25 15.29 -16.83 15.81
C ALA A 25 14.00 -17.07 15.01
N GLN A 26 13.85 -18.27 14.44
CA GLN A 26 12.56 -18.75 13.96
C GLN A 26 11.66 -18.97 15.19
N ASP A 27 10.76 -18.03 15.45
CA ASP A 27 9.58 -18.30 16.27
C ASP A 27 8.40 -18.59 15.35
N ALA A 28 7.75 -19.72 15.61
CA ALA A 28 6.60 -20.17 14.87
C ALA A 28 5.35 -19.52 15.46
N GLY A 29 4.74 -18.60 14.71
CA GLY A 29 3.34 -18.25 14.91
C GLY A 29 3.06 -17.19 15.97
N VAL A 30 3.59 -15.99 15.78
CA VAL A 30 2.91 -14.73 16.12
C VAL A 30 3.13 -13.77 14.95
N VAL A 31 2.06 -13.32 14.31
CA VAL A 31 2.13 -12.24 13.31
C VAL A 31 2.42 -10.95 14.05
N ASP A 32 3.66 -10.47 13.92
CA ASP A 32 4.11 -9.21 14.50
C ASP A 32 3.41 -8.04 13.76
N ALA A 33 2.64 -7.23 14.48
CA ALA A 33 1.90 -6.11 13.89
C ALA A 33 2.86 -5.08 13.24
N GLU A 34 4.11 -5.01 13.71
CA GLU A 34 5.16 -4.15 13.18
C GLU A 34 5.76 -4.66 11.86
N ALA A 35 5.58 -5.95 11.53
CA ALA A 35 6.06 -6.53 10.28
C ALA A 35 5.28 -6.00 9.06
N GLY A 36 4.00 -5.65 9.24
CA GLY A 36 3.17 -5.07 8.18
C GLY A 36 3.59 -3.65 7.76
N ALA A 37 4.22 -2.89 8.66
CA ALA A 37 4.74 -1.55 8.38
C ALA A 37 6.15 -1.58 7.74
N THR A 38 6.88 -2.70 7.88
CA THR A 38 8.29 -2.79 7.49
C THR A 38 8.49 -3.39 6.09
N ILE A 39 7.55 -4.20 5.58
CA ILE A 39 7.74 -4.88 4.28
C ILE A 39 7.68 -3.92 3.07
N GLY A 40 7.07 -2.73 3.21
CA GLY A 40 7.01 -1.73 2.13
C GLY A 40 8.17 -0.72 2.07
N ALA A 41 8.87 -0.46 3.18
CA ALA A 41 9.87 0.61 3.25
C ALA A 41 11.22 0.27 2.56
N THR A 42 11.42 -0.98 2.15
CA THR A 42 12.70 -1.45 1.58
C THR A 42 12.70 -1.46 0.03
N GLY A 43 11.55 -1.30 -0.63
CA GLY A 43 11.42 -1.35 -2.10
C GLY A 43 11.16 0.03 -2.71
N GLY A 44 12.18 0.62 -3.35
CA GLY A 44 12.19 2.02 -3.78
C GLY A 44 11.18 2.40 -4.87
N ALA A 45 10.31 3.35 -4.53
CA ALA A 45 9.87 4.44 -5.40
C ALA A 45 9.59 5.66 -4.52
N ALA A 46 10.13 6.82 -4.90
CA ALA A 46 10.03 8.05 -4.12
C ALA A 46 8.54 8.43 -3.87
N GLY A 47 8.05 8.22 -2.64
CA GLY A 47 6.74 8.71 -2.20
C GLY A 47 5.74 7.68 -1.64
N GLY A 48 6.05 6.38 -1.58
CA GLY A 48 5.15 5.39 -0.99
C GLY A 48 5.20 5.37 0.55
N ALA A 49 4.46 6.26 1.22
CA ALA A 49 4.23 6.13 2.66
C ALA A 49 3.17 5.05 2.90
N THR A 50 3.59 3.86 3.36
CA THR A 50 2.65 2.81 3.78
C THR A 50 1.95 3.25 5.07
N LEU A 51 0.68 3.67 4.99
CA LEU A 51 -0.17 3.94 6.16
C LEU A 51 -0.70 2.61 6.71
N GLY A 52 -0.04 1.99 7.69
CA GLY A 52 -0.41 0.65 8.16
C GLY A 52 -1.84 0.54 8.73
N PHE A 53 -2.66 -0.37 8.20
CA PHE A 53 -3.94 -0.74 8.83
C PHE A 53 -4.04 -2.24 9.09
N LEU A 54 -4.39 -2.57 10.33
CA LEU A 54 -4.67 -3.92 10.84
C LEU A 54 -6.05 -3.85 11.53
N ALA A 55 -7.10 -4.21 10.79
CA ALA A 55 -8.45 -4.41 11.30
C ALA A 55 -8.91 -5.84 10.98
N GLY A 56 -8.79 -6.74 11.97
CA GLY A 56 -9.21 -8.13 11.87
C GLY A 56 -10.74 -8.26 11.93
N GLY A 57 -11.36 -8.60 10.79
CA GLY A 57 -12.77 -8.92 10.65
C GLY A 57 -12.99 -10.04 9.60
N PRO A 58 -14.20 -10.62 9.50
CA PRO A 58 -14.47 -11.74 8.57
C PRO A 58 -14.35 -11.30 7.11
N ILE A 59 -14.04 -12.25 6.22
CA ILE A 59 -13.87 -12.15 4.74
C ILE A 59 -13.63 -10.71 4.24
N GLY A 60 -12.35 -10.33 4.09
CA GLY A 60 -11.94 -8.99 3.64
C GLY A 60 -10.99 -8.23 4.57
N ALA A 61 -10.32 -8.92 5.51
CA ALA A 61 -9.29 -8.32 6.34
C ALA A 61 -8.20 -7.67 5.46
N VAL A 62 -8.13 -6.35 5.52
CA VAL A 62 -7.05 -5.56 4.92
C VAL A 62 -5.85 -5.68 5.86
N VAL A 63 -4.76 -6.24 5.37
CA VAL A 63 -3.50 -6.31 6.10
C VAL A 63 -2.48 -5.46 5.37
N GLY A 64 -2.03 -4.42 6.05
CA GLY A 64 -1.03 -3.51 5.53
C GLY A 64 -1.67 -2.26 4.94
N GLY A 65 -0.90 -1.19 4.95
CA GLY A 65 -1.35 0.07 4.40
C GLY A 65 -1.58 0.05 2.92
N PHE A 66 -1.95 1.21 2.39
CA PHE A 66 -1.99 1.39 0.95
C PHE A 66 -0.62 1.05 0.33
N ALA A 67 -0.66 0.20 -0.68
CA ALA A 67 0.52 -0.22 -1.42
C ALA A 67 0.60 0.49 -2.78
N GLY A 68 1.81 0.81 -3.21
CA GLY A 68 2.08 1.37 -4.55
C GLY A 68 1.90 2.88 -4.65
N ALA A 69 1.78 3.35 -5.89
CA ALA A 69 1.76 4.77 -6.20
C ALA A 69 0.46 5.44 -5.73
N VAL A 70 0.62 6.56 -5.02
CA VAL A 70 -0.44 7.53 -4.78
C VAL A 70 -0.75 8.25 -6.10
N ILE A 71 -2.00 8.21 -6.53
CA ILE A 71 -2.47 8.90 -7.75
C ILE A 71 -3.23 10.14 -7.29
N GLY A 72 -2.75 11.33 -7.65
CA GLY A 72 -3.30 12.58 -7.13
C GLY A 72 -2.95 12.78 -5.67
N ALA A 73 -2.27 13.87 -5.38
CA ALA A 73 -2.07 14.35 -4.01
C ALA A 73 -2.49 15.81 -4.04
N GLU A 74 -3.81 16.02 -3.97
CA GLU A 74 -4.33 17.37 -3.89
C GLU A 74 -3.95 17.98 -2.54
N ALA A 75 -3.45 19.22 -2.57
CA ALA A 75 -3.16 19.95 -1.35
C ALA A 75 -4.48 20.22 -0.60
N GLY A 76 -4.60 19.72 0.62
CA GLY A 76 -5.80 19.91 1.46
C GLY A 76 -6.48 18.61 1.88
N ILE A 77 -6.08 17.46 1.34
CA ILE A 77 -6.54 16.17 1.84
C ILE A 77 -5.76 15.84 3.11
N GLU A 78 -6.46 15.78 4.23
CA GLU A 78 -5.88 15.45 5.53
C GLU A 78 -5.49 13.97 5.60
N THR A 79 -4.42 13.66 6.32
CA THR A 79 -3.99 12.28 6.53
C THR A 79 -5.09 11.44 7.20
N SER A 80 -5.87 12.04 8.09
CA SER A 80 -7.00 11.36 8.76
C SER A 80 -8.06 10.85 7.79
N THR A 81 -8.24 11.51 6.64
CA THR A 81 -9.18 11.10 5.59
C THR A 81 -8.73 9.80 4.94
N ILE A 82 -7.43 9.72 4.63
CA ILE A 82 -6.81 8.52 4.08
C ILE A 82 -6.83 7.40 5.12
N GLU A 83 -6.52 7.71 6.38
CA GLU A 83 -6.55 6.73 7.47
C GLU A 83 -7.93 6.16 7.71
N TYR A 84 -8.96 7.02 7.70
CA TYR A 84 -10.34 6.58 7.85
C TYR A 84 -10.74 5.63 6.72
N ALA A 85 -10.49 6.01 5.46
CA ALA A 85 -10.81 5.16 4.33
C ALA A 85 -10.09 3.80 4.42
N GLY A 86 -8.82 3.78 4.84
CA GLY A 86 -8.05 2.55 5.00
C GLY A 86 -8.49 1.65 6.17
N THR A 87 -8.99 2.23 7.26
CA THR A 87 -9.48 1.49 8.44
C THR A 87 -10.94 1.05 8.34
N ASN A 88 -11.70 1.61 7.40
CA ASN A 88 -13.11 1.32 7.20
C ASN A 88 -13.35 0.80 5.77
N PRO A 89 -12.86 -0.41 5.43
CA PRO A 89 -13.04 -0.94 4.08
C PRO A 89 -14.52 -1.19 3.78
N VAL A 90 -14.91 -0.88 2.55
CA VAL A 90 -16.25 -1.12 2.00
C VAL A 90 -16.17 -2.09 0.82
N GLU A 91 -17.32 -2.60 0.39
CA GLU A 91 -17.36 -3.56 -0.72
C GLU A 91 -16.80 -2.94 -2.02
N PRO A 92 -15.75 -3.55 -2.63
CA PRO A 92 -15.17 -3.04 -3.86
C PRO A 92 -16.06 -3.34 -5.07
N VAL A 93 -16.13 -2.38 -5.99
CA VAL A 93 -16.85 -2.54 -7.26
C VAL A 93 -15.91 -2.61 -8.46
N VAL A 94 -16.30 -3.38 -9.49
CA VAL A 94 -15.63 -3.34 -10.79
C VAL A 94 -16.23 -2.21 -11.60
N ILE A 95 -15.38 -1.30 -12.08
CA ILE A 95 -15.79 -0.23 -12.98
C ILE A 95 -15.11 -0.45 -14.33
N GLU A 96 -15.94 -0.48 -15.38
CA GLU A 96 -15.44 -0.50 -16.76
C GLU A 96 -14.91 0.89 -17.16
N GLY A 97 -13.72 0.93 -17.74
CA GLY A 97 -13.03 2.16 -18.14
C GLY A 97 -11.98 2.62 -17.14
N SER A 98 -11.34 3.74 -17.45
CA SER A 98 -10.29 4.33 -16.62
C SER A 98 -10.88 5.21 -15.53
N LEU A 99 -10.39 5.03 -14.30
CA LEU A 99 -10.60 5.96 -13.19
C LEU A 99 -9.35 6.82 -13.10
N ASP A 100 -9.52 8.14 -13.25
CA ASP A 100 -8.43 9.11 -13.25
C ASP A 100 -8.77 10.25 -12.29
N VAL A 101 -7.75 10.78 -11.61
CA VAL A 101 -7.92 11.98 -10.77
C VAL A 101 -8.34 13.17 -11.62
N GLY A 102 -9.26 13.97 -11.10
CA GLY A 102 -9.91 15.08 -11.78
C GLY A 102 -11.14 14.71 -12.60
N THR A 103 -11.50 13.42 -12.67
CA THR A 103 -12.74 12.97 -13.34
C THR A 103 -13.90 12.86 -12.37
N THR A 104 -15.13 12.93 -12.88
CA THR A 104 -16.35 12.77 -12.07
C THR A 104 -16.58 11.31 -11.71
N VAL A 105 -17.11 11.06 -10.51
CA VAL A 105 -17.49 9.70 -10.08
C VAL A 105 -18.48 9.07 -11.06
N PRO A 106 -18.23 7.83 -11.54
CA PRO A 106 -19.15 7.13 -12.43
C PRO A 106 -20.55 6.93 -11.83
N ALA A 107 -21.56 6.91 -12.70
CA ALA A 107 -22.94 6.71 -12.27
C ALA A 107 -23.13 5.32 -11.63
N GLY A 108 -23.88 5.26 -10.53
CA GLY A 108 -24.19 4.02 -9.83
C GLY A 108 -23.14 3.58 -8.79
N VAL A 109 -22.03 4.31 -8.66
CA VAL A 109 -21.06 4.10 -7.57
C VAL A 109 -21.60 4.70 -6.27
N THR A 110 -21.59 3.91 -5.21
CA THR A 110 -21.91 4.39 -3.86
C THR A 110 -20.68 5.05 -3.26
N ILE A 111 -20.81 6.31 -2.85
CA ILE A 111 -19.77 7.07 -2.16
C ILE A 111 -20.05 7.00 -0.66
N TYR A 112 -19.07 6.59 0.13
CA TYR A 112 -19.15 6.52 1.58
C TYR A 112 -18.52 7.78 2.17
N PRO A 113 -19.20 8.50 3.09
CA PRO A 113 -18.64 9.69 3.70
C PRO A 113 -17.45 9.33 4.61
N VAL A 114 -16.49 10.25 4.72
CA VAL A 114 -15.41 10.15 5.70
C VAL A 114 -15.87 10.80 7.01
N GLU A 115 -15.78 10.07 8.12
CA GLU A 115 -16.12 10.67 9.42
C GLU A 115 -15.06 11.67 9.86
N GLY A 116 -15.51 12.86 10.25
CA GLY A 116 -14.63 13.98 10.63
C GLY A 116 -14.17 14.83 9.46
N ASP A 117 -14.51 14.46 8.21
CA ASP A 117 -14.20 15.22 6.99
C ASP A 117 -15.45 15.31 6.09
N PRO A 118 -16.26 16.37 6.23
CA PRO A 118 -17.54 16.48 5.50
C PRO A 118 -17.37 16.81 4.02
N ASP A 119 -16.18 17.23 3.58
CA ASP A 119 -15.92 17.60 2.19
C ASP A 119 -15.51 16.38 1.35
N HIS A 120 -15.11 15.28 2.00
CA HIS A 120 -14.60 14.10 1.32
C HIS A 120 -15.42 12.83 1.60
N GLY A 121 -15.50 12.00 0.56
CA GLY A 121 -15.97 10.63 0.63
C GLY A 121 -14.95 9.69 0.01
N TYR A 122 -15.25 8.40 0.04
CA TYR A 122 -14.43 7.38 -0.58
C TYR A 122 -15.27 6.23 -1.12
N PHE A 123 -14.69 5.49 -2.06
CA PHE A 123 -15.18 4.20 -2.48
C PHE A 123 -14.02 3.31 -2.90
N TYR A 124 -14.29 2.01 -3.01
CA TYR A 124 -13.33 1.02 -3.45
C TYR A 124 -13.70 0.57 -4.85
N ALA A 125 -12.78 0.70 -5.79
CA ALA A 125 -12.97 0.19 -7.14
C ALA A 125 -11.67 -0.27 -7.77
N ASN A 126 -11.75 -1.36 -8.53
CA ASN A 126 -10.62 -1.92 -9.27
C ASN A 126 -9.36 -2.08 -8.38
N GLY A 127 -9.54 -2.67 -7.18
CA GLY A 127 -8.45 -2.92 -6.22
C GLY A 127 -7.86 -1.69 -5.51
N ARG A 128 -8.44 -0.49 -5.72
CA ARG A 128 -7.95 0.77 -5.17
C ARG A 128 -9.01 1.48 -4.33
N VAL A 129 -8.53 2.30 -3.40
CA VAL A 129 -9.34 3.33 -2.77
C VAL A 129 -9.30 4.60 -3.60
N TRP A 130 -10.44 5.24 -3.75
CA TRP A 130 -10.62 6.52 -4.40
C TRP A 130 -11.25 7.49 -3.42
N ILE A 131 -10.56 8.60 -3.14
CA ILE A 131 -11.06 9.75 -2.39
C ILE A 131 -11.78 10.67 -3.36
N VAL A 132 -12.95 11.13 -2.93
CA VAL A 132 -13.89 11.91 -3.71
C VAL A 132 -14.14 13.24 -3.01
N ASP A 133 -14.04 14.34 -3.73
CA ASP A 133 -14.59 15.62 -3.28
C ASP A 133 -16.12 15.60 -3.46
N LEU A 134 -16.86 15.73 -2.36
CA LEU A 134 -18.32 15.62 -2.34
C LEU A 134 -19.03 16.87 -2.89
N ASN A 135 -18.33 18.02 -2.92
CA ASN A 135 -18.87 19.28 -3.44
C ASN A 135 -18.95 19.27 -4.97
N THR A 136 -17.98 18.62 -5.62
CA THR A 136 -17.80 18.56 -7.07
C THR A 136 -18.09 17.18 -7.64
N ASN A 137 -18.20 16.16 -6.79
CA ASN A 137 -18.33 14.76 -7.16
C ASN A 137 -17.18 14.27 -8.06
N THR A 138 -15.95 14.68 -7.72
CA THR A 138 -14.73 14.34 -8.50
C THR A 138 -13.76 13.49 -7.73
N LEU A 139 -13.04 12.62 -8.44
CA LEU A 139 -11.94 11.83 -7.89
C LEU A 139 -10.75 12.75 -7.63
N VAL A 140 -10.32 12.90 -6.38
CA VAL A 140 -9.24 13.83 -6.01
C VAL A 140 -7.93 13.13 -5.66
N GLN A 141 -8.00 11.89 -5.17
CA GLN A 141 -6.83 11.11 -4.79
C GLN A 141 -7.12 9.61 -4.77
N SER A 142 -6.14 8.78 -5.10
CA SER A 142 -6.09 7.37 -4.76
C SER A 142 -4.84 7.13 -3.92
N PRO A 143 -4.97 6.83 -2.61
CA PRO A 143 -3.81 6.61 -1.74
C PRO A 143 -3.03 5.33 -2.07
N GLY A 144 -3.60 4.42 -2.87
CA GLY A 144 -2.92 3.23 -3.36
C GLY A 144 -3.85 2.02 -3.45
N TYR A 145 -3.23 0.85 -3.59
CA TYR A 145 -3.92 -0.44 -3.58
C TYR A 145 -4.12 -0.94 -2.16
N VAL A 146 -5.21 -1.66 -1.95
CA VAL A 146 -5.50 -2.29 -0.67
C VAL A 146 -5.15 -3.76 -0.76
N VAL A 147 -4.21 -4.22 0.07
CA VAL A 147 -3.79 -5.62 0.02
C VAL A 147 -4.84 -6.49 0.70
N ASN A 148 -5.49 -7.36 -0.08
CA ASN A 148 -6.42 -8.35 0.44
C ASN A 148 -5.64 -9.52 1.06
N GLN A 149 -5.78 -9.72 2.38
CA GLN A 149 -5.05 -10.77 3.09
C GLN A 149 -5.39 -12.17 2.56
N SER A 150 -6.66 -12.44 2.25
CA SER A 150 -7.07 -13.75 1.74
C SER A 150 -6.42 -14.08 0.39
N ALA A 151 -6.22 -13.06 -0.46
CA ALA A 151 -5.50 -13.21 -1.71
C ALA A 151 -4.00 -13.51 -1.47
N ALA A 152 -3.38 -12.81 -0.51
CA ALA A 152 -1.98 -13.03 -0.16
C ALA A 152 -1.77 -14.44 0.42
N ASP A 153 -2.61 -14.86 1.36
CA ASP A 153 -2.59 -16.20 1.95
C ASP A 153 -2.80 -17.27 0.88
N PHE A 154 -3.72 -17.05 -0.07
CA PHE A 154 -3.93 -17.95 -1.19
C PHE A 154 -2.67 -18.06 -2.06
N ALA A 155 -2.04 -16.95 -2.42
CA ALA A 155 -0.82 -16.94 -3.22
C ALA A 155 0.31 -17.71 -2.51
N ILE A 156 0.48 -17.49 -1.20
CA ILE A 156 1.47 -18.20 -0.36
C ILE A 156 1.22 -19.72 -0.35
N ALA A 157 -0.04 -20.14 -0.24
CA ALA A 157 -0.42 -21.54 -0.15
C ALA A 157 -0.37 -22.28 -1.50
N ASN A 158 -0.37 -21.57 -2.63
CA ASN A 158 -0.50 -22.14 -3.98
C ASN A 158 0.64 -21.71 -4.90
N PRO A 159 1.87 -22.24 -4.71
CA PRO A 159 3.02 -21.84 -5.52
C PRO A 159 2.87 -22.18 -7.00
N VAL A 160 3.31 -21.25 -7.86
CA VAL A 160 3.31 -21.39 -9.32
C VAL A 160 4.73 -21.26 -9.87
N GLU A 161 4.92 -21.56 -11.16
CA GLU A 161 6.20 -21.36 -11.82
C GLU A 161 6.63 -19.89 -11.76
N PRO A 162 7.86 -19.59 -11.29
CA PRO A 162 8.33 -18.22 -11.21
C PRO A 162 8.43 -17.55 -12.59
N VAL A 163 8.02 -16.29 -12.66
CA VAL A 163 8.22 -15.45 -13.83
C VAL A 163 9.61 -14.81 -13.77
N ASN A 164 10.29 -14.76 -14.92
CA ASN A 164 11.52 -13.98 -15.04
C ASN A 164 11.12 -12.50 -15.16
N ALA A 165 11.38 -11.73 -14.11
CA ALA A 165 11.29 -10.28 -14.15
C ALA A 165 12.68 -9.67 -14.39
N GLU A 166 12.71 -8.55 -15.08
CA GLU A 166 13.95 -7.80 -15.31
C GLU A 166 14.17 -6.80 -14.17
N GLY A 167 15.26 -6.97 -13.42
CA GLY A 167 15.64 -6.08 -12.32
C GLY A 167 14.99 -6.43 -10.98
N ASP A 168 15.15 -5.54 -10.00
CA ASP A 168 14.57 -5.70 -8.67
C ASP A 168 13.05 -5.47 -8.73
N VAL A 169 12.29 -6.52 -8.40
CA VAL A 169 10.83 -6.44 -8.35
C VAL A 169 10.37 -5.94 -6.99
N VAL A 170 9.64 -4.82 -7.03
CA VAL A 170 9.12 -4.11 -5.86
C VAL A 170 7.64 -3.79 -6.06
N VAL A 171 6.98 -3.37 -4.98
CA VAL A 171 5.62 -2.82 -5.04
C VAL A 171 5.60 -1.61 -5.99
N GLY A 172 4.59 -1.57 -6.88
CA GLY A 172 4.48 -0.59 -7.96
C GLY A 172 5.14 -1.01 -9.27
N TYR A 173 5.87 -2.13 -9.31
CA TYR A 173 6.44 -2.67 -10.54
C TYR A 173 5.33 -3.17 -11.48
N VAL A 174 5.37 -2.78 -12.76
CA VAL A 174 4.42 -3.24 -13.79
C VAL A 174 5.01 -4.45 -14.50
N LEU A 175 4.33 -5.58 -14.44
CA LEU A 175 4.76 -6.81 -15.11
C LEU A 175 4.68 -6.68 -16.63
N PRO A 176 5.69 -7.18 -17.37
CA PRO A 176 5.64 -7.20 -18.82
C PRO A 176 4.48 -8.06 -19.32
N ASP A 177 3.91 -7.76 -20.50
CA ASP A 177 2.76 -8.48 -21.06
C ASP A 177 2.99 -9.99 -21.26
N THR A 178 4.27 -10.41 -21.33
CA THR A 178 4.67 -11.81 -21.43
C THR A 178 4.57 -12.58 -20.10
N ALA A 179 4.48 -11.89 -18.96
CA ALA A 179 4.31 -12.54 -17.67
C ALA A 179 2.91 -13.14 -17.56
N THR A 180 2.84 -14.42 -17.19
CA THR A 180 1.57 -15.09 -16.93
C THR A 180 1.13 -14.77 -15.51
N ILE A 181 0.00 -14.07 -15.37
CA ILE A 181 -0.61 -13.75 -14.08
C ILE A 181 -1.60 -14.86 -13.75
N THR A 182 -1.44 -15.51 -12.60
CA THR A 182 -2.35 -16.56 -12.14
C THR A 182 -3.51 -15.90 -11.39
N PRO A 183 -4.78 -16.19 -11.72
CA PRO A 183 -5.92 -15.57 -11.03
C PRO A 183 -6.01 -16.01 -9.57
N VAL A 184 -6.40 -15.11 -8.69
CA VAL A 184 -6.82 -15.46 -7.33
C VAL A 184 -8.30 -15.88 -7.37
N PRO A 185 -8.68 -17.06 -6.84
CA PRO A 185 -10.08 -17.44 -6.75
C PRO A 185 -10.88 -16.45 -5.92
N GLU A 186 -12.13 -16.21 -6.32
CA GLU A 186 -13.08 -15.35 -5.59
C GLU A 186 -12.70 -13.85 -5.52
N ASP A 187 -11.54 -13.46 -6.06
CA ASP A 187 -11.09 -12.07 -6.15
C ASP A 187 -10.63 -11.75 -7.58
N PRO A 188 -11.51 -11.23 -8.45
CA PRO A 188 -11.18 -10.94 -9.84
C PRO A 188 -10.22 -9.75 -10.02
N TYR A 189 -10.03 -8.93 -8.97
CA TYR A 189 -9.16 -7.76 -9.01
C TYR A 189 -7.69 -8.15 -8.93
N TYR A 190 -7.40 -9.23 -8.19
CA TYR A 190 -6.04 -9.69 -7.99
C TYR A 190 -5.72 -10.96 -8.78
N GLY A 191 -4.54 -10.95 -9.34
CA GLY A 191 -3.81 -12.14 -9.67
C GLY A 191 -2.56 -12.24 -8.80
N TYR A 192 -1.79 -13.29 -9.01
CA TYR A 192 -0.51 -13.45 -8.36
C TYR A 192 0.50 -14.09 -9.31
N VAL A 193 1.77 -13.83 -9.01
CA VAL A 193 2.92 -14.42 -9.68
C VAL A 193 3.93 -14.82 -8.62
N TYR A 194 4.91 -15.63 -9.02
CA TYR A 194 6.10 -15.86 -8.23
C TYR A 194 7.28 -15.16 -8.88
N VAL A 195 8.00 -14.33 -8.12
CA VAL A 195 9.24 -13.67 -8.58
C VAL A 195 10.34 -14.00 -7.59
N ASP A 196 11.48 -14.47 -8.08
CA ASP A 196 12.60 -14.93 -7.24
C ASP A 196 12.17 -15.94 -6.16
N GLY A 197 11.16 -16.77 -6.48
CA GLY A 197 10.60 -17.77 -5.56
C GLY A 197 9.68 -17.22 -4.47
N ARG A 198 9.33 -15.93 -4.52
CA ARG A 198 8.46 -15.24 -3.56
C ARG A 198 7.10 -14.95 -4.20
N PRO A 199 5.98 -15.17 -3.50
CA PRO A 199 4.66 -14.78 -4.00
C PRO A 199 4.55 -13.26 -4.06
N ALA A 200 3.94 -12.76 -5.14
CA ALA A 200 3.61 -11.36 -5.32
C ALA A 200 2.18 -11.23 -5.83
N LEU A 201 1.37 -10.38 -5.18
CA LEU A 201 0.04 -10.03 -5.67
C LEU A 201 0.15 -8.96 -6.73
N VAL A 202 -0.73 -9.06 -7.72
CA VAL A 202 -0.75 -8.23 -8.91
C VAL A 202 -2.17 -7.72 -9.11
N ASP A 203 -2.32 -6.43 -9.34
CA ASP A 203 -3.57 -5.88 -9.86
C ASP A 203 -3.77 -6.36 -11.31
N SER A 204 -4.82 -7.14 -11.56
CA SER A 204 -5.06 -7.80 -12.84
C SER A 204 -5.27 -6.83 -14.00
N SER A 205 -5.74 -5.61 -13.72
CA SER A 205 -6.01 -4.58 -14.73
C SER A 205 -4.74 -3.88 -15.19
N SER A 206 -3.95 -3.38 -14.24
CA SER A 206 -2.74 -2.60 -14.50
C SER A 206 -1.47 -3.45 -14.59
N ARG A 207 -1.55 -4.75 -14.25
CA ARG A 207 -0.40 -5.67 -14.12
C ARG A 207 0.63 -5.19 -13.10
N THR A 208 0.22 -4.32 -12.17
CA THR A 208 1.09 -3.72 -11.15
C THR A 208 1.21 -4.66 -9.96
N ILE A 209 2.42 -4.91 -9.48
CA ILE A 209 2.65 -5.62 -8.22
C ILE A 209 2.21 -4.74 -7.06
N VAL A 210 1.26 -5.23 -6.26
CA VAL A 210 0.67 -4.51 -5.13
C VAL A 210 1.16 -5.04 -3.78
N TRP A 211 1.79 -6.21 -3.76
CA TRP A 211 2.38 -6.81 -2.57
C TRP A 211 3.41 -7.86 -2.96
N ILE A 212 4.46 -8.03 -2.18
CA ILE A 212 5.46 -9.09 -2.31
C ILE A 212 5.96 -9.49 -0.92
N GLN A 213 6.09 -10.79 -0.66
CA GLN A 213 6.51 -11.32 0.65
C GLN A 213 7.99 -11.16 0.89
#